data_AF-A0A1K1N021-F1
#
_entry.id   AF-A0A1K1N021-F1
#
_cell.length_a   1.000
_cell.length_b   1.000
_cell.length_c   1.000
_cell.angle_alpha   90.00
_cell.angle_beta   90.00
_cell.angle_gamma   90.00
#
_symmetry.space_group_name_H-M   'P 1'
#
loop_
_entity.id
_entity.type
_entity.pdbx_description
1 polymer ?
#
loop_
_entity_poly.entity_id
_entity_poly.type
_entity_poly.pdbx_seq_one_letter_code
_entity_poly.pdbx_strand_id
1 'polypeptide(L)'
;MKKFFGILFLLIIAAAGVCAYFFPGIPYKYKCTHELQLTDSIWETIPDDLPPLPEECADYSNFGLRLTAWNDMKPMRTDDKSEAKWQNGDDTHYIIINELSISESDDFLDRTGISKEALDRYCKAVEKTTPENGYEFTKLKMSLTMEDFDIHDFKNSKTFYLMMKEKNEAYFGENNPKVYYSVDGVGFRGCLHIEKVSDYNMAFIDIYPERDKKTKYHIGIKVTDTNEILAIANSIKLT
;
A
#
# COMPACT_ATOMS: atom_id res chain seq x y z
N MET A 1 24.94 30.30 -43.01
CA MET A 1 24.73 29.82 -41.62
C MET A 1 23.46 30.39 -40.97
N LYS A 2 23.23 31.72 -40.89
CA LYS A 2 22.04 32.31 -40.23
C LYS A 2 20.67 31.82 -40.74
N LYS A 3 20.50 31.61 -42.06
CA LYS A 3 19.25 31.08 -42.64
C LYS A 3 18.96 29.61 -42.27
N PHE A 4 20.02 28.81 -42.11
CA PHE A 4 19.90 27.39 -41.74
C PHE A 4 19.43 27.23 -40.29
N PHE A 5 19.94 28.08 -39.37
CA PHE A 5 19.49 28.11 -37.99
C PHE A 5 18.02 28.53 -37.84
N GLY A 6 17.53 29.47 -38.66
CA GLY A 6 16.12 29.88 -38.65
C GLY A 6 15.15 28.77 -39.08
N ILE A 7 15.52 28.02 -40.13
CA ILE A 7 14.73 26.87 -40.60
C ILE A 7 14.75 25.74 -39.56
N LEU A 8 15.92 25.45 -38.99
CA LEU A 8 16.07 24.44 -37.94
C LEU A 8 15.22 24.78 -36.71
N PHE A 9 15.20 26.05 -36.29
CA PHE A 9 14.40 26.50 -35.16
C PHE A 9 12.89 26.31 -35.39
N LEU A 10 12.39 26.67 -36.58
CA LEU A 10 10.99 26.44 -36.94
C LEU A 10 10.62 24.95 -36.97
N LEU A 11 11.52 24.09 -37.47
CA LEU A 11 11.32 22.64 -37.46
C LEU A 11 11.26 22.08 -36.04
N ILE A 12 12.09 22.56 -35.11
CA ILE A 12 12.05 22.16 -33.69
C ILE A 12 10.72 22.57 -33.05
N ILE A 13 10.24 23.80 -33.31
CA ILE A 13 8.93 24.24 -32.78
C ILE A 13 7.79 23.40 -33.34
N ALA A 14 7.79 23.13 -34.65
CA ALA A 14 6.77 22.30 -35.28
C ALA A 14 6.80 20.87 -34.71
N ALA A 15 7.98 20.27 -34.57
CA ALA A 15 8.15 18.96 -33.96
C ALA A 15 7.67 18.95 -32.49
N ALA A 16 8.01 19.96 -31.70
CA ALA A 16 7.56 20.08 -30.31
C ALA A 16 6.03 20.21 -30.22
N GLY A 17 5.40 20.98 -31.10
CA GLY A 17 3.95 21.13 -31.18
C GLY A 17 3.24 19.83 -31.56
N VAL A 18 3.76 19.11 -32.55
CA VAL A 18 3.26 17.79 -32.95
C VAL A 18 3.39 16.79 -31.80
N CYS A 19 4.56 16.73 -31.15
CA CYS A 19 4.77 15.85 -30.00
C CYS A 19 3.82 16.18 -28.84
N ALA A 20 3.59 17.45 -28.52
CA ALA A 20 2.67 17.84 -27.46
C ALA A 20 1.20 17.47 -27.77
N TYR A 21 0.82 17.48 -29.04
CA TYR A 21 -0.51 17.08 -29.48
C TYR A 21 -0.73 15.57 -29.42
N PHE A 22 0.24 14.77 -29.89
CA PHE A 22 0.13 13.31 -29.91
C PHE A 22 0.46 12.65 -28.58
N PHE A 23 1.25 13.30 -27.73
CA PHE A 23 1.73 12.77 -26.46
C PHE A 23 1.52 13.78 -25.31
N PRO A 24 0.26 14.19 -25.04
CA PRO A 24 -0.03 15.22 -24.05
C PRO A 24 0.36 14.80 -22.61
N GLY A 25 0.59 13.51 -22.36
CA GLY A 25 1.08 12.97 -21.10
C GLY A 25 2.58 13.12 -20.83
N ILE A 26 3.39 13.53 -21.82
CA ILE A 26 4.86 13.69 -21.65
C ILE A 26 5.25 14.50 -20.40
N PRO A 27 4.60 15.62 -20.05
CA PRO A 27 4.94 16.36 -18.84
C PRO A 27 4.84 15.51 -17.57
N TYR A 28 3.81 14.66 -17.45
CA TYR A 28 3.65 13.78 -16.29
C TYR A 28 4.61 12.61 -16.31
N LYS A 29 4.95 12.08 -17.48
CA LYS A 29 6.01 11.06 -17.60
C LYS A 29 7.33 11.61 -17.08
N TYR A 30 7.69 12.83 -17.49
CA TYR A 30 8.88 13.52 -16.99
C TYR A 30 8.83 13.68 -15.46
N LYS A 31 7.70 14.13 -14.90
CA LYS A 31 7.55 14.23 -13.45
C LYS A 31 7.74 12.88 -12.75
N CYS A 32 7.14 11.82 -13.26
CA CYS A 32 7.31 10.48 -12.67
C CYS A 32 8.78 10.05 -12.69
N THR A 33 9.50 10.27 -13.78
CA THR A 33 10.89 9.77 -13.91
C THR A 33 11.96 10.67 -13.29
N HIS A 34 11.63 11.92 -12.93
CA HIS A 34 12.62 12.89 -12.40
C HIS A 34 12.28 13.43 -11.01
N GLU A 35 10.99 13.48 -10.64
CA GLU A 35 10.55 13.92 -9.31
C GLU A 35 10.33 12.74 -8.36
N LEU A 36 10.01 11.54 -8.88
CA LEU A 36 9.77 10.35 -8.08
C LEU A 36 10.97 9.40 -8.14
N GLN A 37 11.27 8.77 -7.01
CA GLN A 37 12.38 7.82 -6.89
C GLN A 37 11.90 6.37 -7.11
N LEU A 38 10.66 6.07 -6.74
CA LEU A 38 10.04 4.76 -6.88
C LEU A 38 9.11 4.75 -8.09
N THR A 39 9.39 3.83 -9.02
CA THR A 39 8.57 3.61 -10.23
C THR A 39 8.11 2.17 -10.40
N ASP A 40 8.69 1.23 -9.65
CA ASP A 40 8.37 -0.20 -9.66
C ASP A 40 7.29 -0.55 -8.63
N SER A 41 6.64 -1.71 -8.81
CA SER A 41 5.71 -2.26 -7.82
C SER A 41 6.40 -2.48 -6.47
N ILE A 42 5.69 -2.15 -5.39
CA ILE A 42 6.08 -2.51 -4.00
C ILE A 42 5.00 -3.35 -3.32
N TRP A 43 4.07 -3.85 -4.13
CA TRP A 43 3.05 -4.79 -3.71
C TRP A 43 3.52 -6.20 -4.03
N GLU A 44 3.67 -7.01 -2.99
CA GLU A 44 4.16 -8.37 -3.04
C GLU A 44 3.11 -9.35 -2.50
N THR A 45 3.30 -10.62 -2.81
CA THR A 45 2.59 -11.73 -2.17
C THR A 45 3.47 -12.30 -1.07
N ILE A 46 2.88 -12.72 0.04
CA ILE A 46 3.60 -13.47 1.06
C ILE A 46 4.18 -14.74 0.41
N PRO A 47 5.49 -15.05 0.59
CA PRO A 47 6.08 -16.28 0.08
C PRO A 47 5.38 -17.53 0.63
N ASP A 48 5.24 -18.57 -0.20
CA ASP A 48 4.62 -19.84 0.22
C ASP A 48 5.55 -20.69 1.11
N ASP A 49 6.86 -20.45 1.04
CA ASP A 49 7.93 -21.23 1.68
C ASP A 49 8.45 -20.58 2.98
N LEU A 50 7.56 -19.94 3.73
CA LEU A 50 7.94 -19.36 5.03
C LEU A 50 8.38 -20.43 6.03
N PRO A 51 9.42 -20.15 6.84
CA PRO A 51 9.74 -20.98 7.99
C PRO A 51 8.50 -21.17 8.86
N PRO A 52 8.27 -22.38 9.40
CA PRO A 52 7.20 -22.58 10.37
C PRO A 52 7.43 -21.65 11.56
N LEU A 53 6.33 -21.16 12.14
CA LEU A 53 6.40 -20.46 13.42
C LEU A 53 7.12 -21.35 14.46
N PRO A 54 7.90 -20.75 15.38
CA PRO A 54 8.57 -21.49 16.44
C PRO A 54 7.65 -22.47 17.17
N GLU A 55 8.20 -23.60 17.64
CA GLU A 55 7.43 -24.59 18.43
C GLU A 55 6.82 -23.98 19.70
N GLU A 56 7.38 -22.87 20.17
CA GLU A 56 6.92 -22.07 21.30
C GLU A 56 5.90 -21.00 20.90
N CYS A 57 5.04 -21.24 19.90
CA CYS A 57 3.92 -20.35 19.57
C CYS A 57 2.58 -20.82 20.16
N ALA A 58 1.71 -19.87 20.51
CA ALA A 58 0.35 -20.12 20.99
C ALA A 58 -0.70 -19.46 20.08
N ASP A 59 -1.94 -19.94 20.18
CA ASP A 59 -3.10 -19.38 19.49
C ASP A 59 -3.79 -18.32 20.36
N TYR A 60 -3.91 -17.11 19.83
CA TYR A 60 -4.59 -15.97 20.45
C TYR A 60 -5.92 -15.76 19.76
N SER A 61 -6.98 -15.48 20.52
CA SER A 61 -8.32 -15.20 19.98
C SER A 61 -8.91 -13.95 20.63
N ASN A 62 -9.31 -12.95 19.82
CA ASN A 62 -9.83 -11.65 20.24
C ASN A 62 -10.81 -11.09 19.23
N PHE A 63 -11.89 -10.41 19.63
CA PHE A 63 -12.82 -9.72 18.71
C PHE A 63 -13.28 -10.51 17.47
N GLY A 64 -13.25 -11.85 17.48
CA GLY A 64 -13.53 -12.67 16.29
C GLY A 64 -12.34 -12.82 15.32
N LEU A 65 -11.13 -12.52 15.77
CA LEU A 65 -9.85 -12.76 15.13
C LEU A 65 -9.08 -13.81 15.91
N ARG A 66 -8.45 -14.74 15.19
CA ARG A 66 -7.47 -15.67 15.72
C ARG A 66 -6.14 -15.50 14.99
N LEU A 67 -5.03 -15.51 15.72
CA LEU A 67 -3.68 -15.50 15.17
C LEU A 67 -2.76 -16.39 16.01
N THR A 68 -1.68 -16.88 15.42
CA THR A 68 -0.66 -17.69 16.10
C THR A 68 0.64 -16.86 16.22
N ALA A 69 1.19 -16.74 17.42
CA ALA A 69 2.40 -15.95 17.73
C ALA A 69 3.12 -16.49 19.00
N TRP A 70 4.10 -15.79 19.60
CA TRP A 70 4.97 -16.31 20.68
C TRP A 70 4.27 -16.60 22.03
N ASN A 71 4.47 -17.79 22.58
CA ASN A 71 3.81 -18.29 23.81
C ASN A 71 4.20 -17.55 25.11
N ASP A 72 5.27 -16.77 25.11
CA ASP A 72 5.80 -16.05 26.26
C ASP A 72 5.08 -14.71 26.50
N MET A 73 4.30 -14.25 25.52
CA MET A 73 3.50 -13.05 25.62
C MET A 73 2.36 -13.20 26.62
N LYS A 74 2.12 -12.13 27.39
CA LYS A 74 1.01 -12.04 28.34
C LYS A 74 0.02 -10.96 27.92
N PRO A 75 -1.29 -11.15 28.16
CA PRO A 75 -2.26 -10.11 27.91
C PRO A 75 -1.98 -8.90 28.81
N MET A 76 -1.98 -7.73 28.21
CA MET A 76 -1.83 -6.45 28.88
C MET A 76 -3.21 -5.82 29.07
N ARG A 77 -3.44 -5.21 30.23
CA ARG A 77 -4.67 -4.46 30.45
C ARG A 77 -4.66 -3.20 29.59
N THR A 78 -5.70 -3.03 28.80
CA THR A 78 -5.97 -1.83 27.99
C THR A 78 -7.12 -1.05 28.65
N ASP A 79 -7.11 0.27 28.50
CA ASP A 79 -8.23 1.12 28.98
C ASP A 79 -9.34 1.22 27.93
N ASP A 80 -9.04 0.90 26.67
CA ASP A 80 -9.96 0.89 25.55
C ASP A 80 -10.53 -0.52 25.30
N LYS A 81 -11.85 -0.62 25.17
CA LYS A 81 -12.55 -1.88 24.88
C LYS A 81 -12.42 -2.33 23.44
N SER A 82 -11.98 -1.44 22.54
CA SER A 82 -11.67 -1.73 21.13
C SER A 82 -10.21 -2.15 20.93
N GLU A 83 -9.42 -2.17 21.99
CA GLU A 83 -8.00 -2.51 21.97
C GLU A 83 -7.74 -3.81 22.74
N ALA A 84 -6.91 -4.67 22.16
CA ALA A 84 -6.35 -5.79 22.89
C ALA A 84 -4.84 -5.92 22.61
N LYS A 85 -4.06 -6.16 23.68
CA LYS A 85 -2.60 -6.13 23.62
C LYS A 85 -1.96 -7.35 24.30
N TRP A 86 -0.94 -7.91 23.65
CA TRP A 86 -0.05 -8.94 24.17
C TRP A 86 1.38 -8.44 24.11
N GLN A 87 2.15 -8.70 25.16
CA GLN A 87 3.52 -8.24 25.28
C GLN A 87 4.34 -9.25 26.09
N ASN A 88 5.59 -9.49 25.69
CA ASN A 88 6.51 -10.30 26.46
C ASN A 88 7.21 -9.48 27.56
N GLY A 89 7.98 -10.13 28.43
CA GLY A 89 8.52 -9.50 29.64
C GLY A 89 9.64 -8.48 29.42
N ASP A 90 10.26 -8.46 28.24
CA ASP A 90 11.39 -7.58 27.88
C ASP A 90 11.05 -6.56 26.79
N ASP A 91 9.76 -6.47 26.40
CA ASP A 91 9.21 -5.52 25.43
C ASP A 91 9.79 -5.64 24.00
N THR A 92 10.43 -6.77 23.70
CA THR A 92 10.95 -7.05 22.35
C THR A 92 9.85 -7.48 21.40
N HIS A 93 8.85 -8.21 21.90
CA HIS A 93 7.68 -8.66 21.15
C HIS A 93 6.40 -8.06 21.72
N TYR A 94 5.60 -7.46 20.84
CA TYR A 94 4.24 -7.13 21.19
C TYR A 94 3.31 -7.25 19.97
N ILE A 95 2.06 -7.59 20.27
CA ILE A 95 0.94 -7.53 19.33
C ILE A 95 -0.12 -6.63 19.95
N ILE A 96 -0.56 -5.64 19.17
CA ILE A 96 -1.71 -4.79 19.51
C ILE A 96 -2.75 -4.92 18.40
N ILE A 97 -4.00 -5.11 18.78
CA ILE A 97 -5.14 -5.18 17.86
C ILE A 97 -6.09 -4.06 18.23
N ASN A 98 -6.42 -3.21 17.26
CA ASN A 98 -7.40 -2.14 17.40
C ASN A 98 -8.56 -2.39 16.44
N GLU A 99 -9.79 -2.37 16.96
CA GLU A 99 -11.01 -2.34 16.16
C GLU A 99 -11.36 -0.88 15.84
N LEU A 100 -11.32 -0.53 14.55
CA LEU A 100 -11.56 0.82 14.06
C LEU A 100 -12.85 0.86 13.24
N SER A 101 -13.76 1.77 13.58
CA SER A 101 -14.91 2.07 12.73
C SER A 101 -14.46 2.86 11.49
N ILE A 102 -14.78 2.35 10.32
CA ILE A 102 -14.57 3.04 9.04
C ILE A 102 -15.75 4.00 8.85
N SER A 103 -15.47 5.30 8.94
CA SER A 103 -16.51 6.33 8.84
C SER A 103 -17.11 6.42 7.43
N GLU A 104 -16.30 6.37 6.36
CA GLU A 104 -16.78 6.47 4.97
C GLU A 104 -15.87 5.69 3.99
N SER A 105 -16.46 5.22 2.87
CA SER A 105 -15.75 4.39 1.88
C SER A 105 -14.76 5.17 1.02
N ASP A 106 -14.87 6.51 0.94
CA ASP A 106 -14.14 7.35 -0.02
C ASP A 106 -13.04 8.23 0.60
N ASP A 107 -12.73 8.09 1.90
CA ASP A 107 -11.62 8.80 2.58
C ASP A 107 -10.26 8.60 1.87
N PHE A 108 -10.12 7.53 1.08
CA PHE A 108 -8.92 7.30 0.29
C PHE A 108 -8.82 8.21 -0.95
N LEU A 109 -9.93 8.64 -1.54
CA LEU A 109 -9.95 9.54 -2.68
C LEU A 109 -9.59 10.97 -2.28
N ASP A 110 -10.13 11.44 -1.16
CA ASP A 110 -9.93 12.79 -0.65
C ASP A 110 -8.46 13.09 -0.38
N ARG A 111 -7.71 12.12 0.17
CA ARG A 111 -6.26 12.25 0.40
C ARG A 111 -5.47 12.54 -0.88
N THR A 112 -5.88 11.93 -1.99
CA THR A 112 -5.15 12.04 -3.27
C THR A 112 -5.64 13.19 -4.15
N GLY A 113 -6.81 13.76 -3.84
CA GLY A 113 -7.50 14.74 -4.70
C GLY A 113 -7.96 14.15 -6.05
N ILE A 114 -8.09 12.82 -6.14
CA ILE A 114 -8.59 12.12 -7.33
C ILE A 114 -10.10 11.93 -7.16
N SER A 115 -10.91 12.39 -8.13
CA SER A 115 -12.35 12.11 -8.10
C SER A 115 -12.65 10.66 -8.47
N LYS A 116 -13.78 10.13 -8.00
CA LYS A 116 -14.21 8.75 -8.33
C LYS A 116 -14.27 8.52 -9.85
N GLU A 117 -14.79 9.47 -10.61
CA GLU A 117 -14.90 9.37 -12.07
C GLU A 117 -13.53 9.39 -12.77
N ALA A 118 -12.57 10.12 -12.22
CA ALA A 118 -11.20 10.12 -12.72
C ALA A 118 -10.51 8.78 -12.45
N LEU A 119 -10.74 8.19 -11.27
CA LEU A 119 -10.24 6.87 -10.93
C LEU A 119 -10.87 5.78 -11.80
N ASP A 120 -12.19 5.80 -11.99
CA ASP A 120 -12.92 4.86 -12.85
C ASP A 120 -12.40 4.88 -14.29
N ARG A 121 -12.22 6.09 -14.85
CA ARG A 121 -11.70 6.25 -16.20
C ARG A 121 -10.29 5.67 -16.32
N TYR A 122 -9.43 6.00 -15.36
CA TYR A 122 -8.06 5.50 -15.34
C TYR A 122 -8.05 3.98 -15.26
N CYS A 123 -8.75 3.38 -14.29
CA CYS A 123 -8.79 1.93 -14.09
C CYS A 123 -9.29 1.20 -15.35
N LYS A 124 -10.34 1.72 -15.99
CA LYS A 124 -10.83 1.19 -17.26
C LYS A 124 -9.79 1.27 -18.38
N ALA A 125 -9.01 2.33 -18.46
CA ALA A 125 -8.00 2.52 -19.50
C ALA A 125 -6.81 1.56 -19.33
N VAL A 126 -6.45 1.23 -18.09
CA VAL A 126 -5.35 0.30 -17.77
C VAL A 126 -5.84 -1.13 -17.48
N GLU A 127 -7.10 -1.45 -17.82
CA GLU A 127 -7.72 -2.76 -17.60
C GLU A 127 -7.66 -3.27 -16.15
N LYS A 128 -7.71 -2.36 -15.16
CA LYS A 128 -7.76 -2.66 -13.73
C LYS A 128 -9.17 -2.46 -13.16
N THR A 129 -9.47 -3.15 -12.05
CA THR A 129 -10.71 -2.97 -11.30
C THR A 129 -10.70 -1.66 -10.53
N THR A 130 -11.79 -0.89 -10.59
CA THR A 130 -11.95 0.30 -9.75
C THR A 130 -12.03 -0.12 -8.28
N PRO A 131 -11.20 0.45 -7.40
CA PRO A 131 -11.31 0.29 -5.96
C PRO A 131 -12.66 0.76 -5.38
N GLU A 132 -13.27 -0.07 -4.54
CA GLU A 132 -14.46 0.22 -3.75
C GLU A 132 -14.15 0.54 -2.29
N ASN A 133 -12.92 0.28 -1.83
CA ASN A 133 -12.50 0.47 -0.45
C ASN A 133 -11.00 0.79 -0.33
N GLY A 134 -10.57 1.15 0.87
CA GLY A 134 -9.18 1.53 1.15
C GLY A 134 -8.16 0.42 0.90
N TYR A 135 -8.52 -0.86 1.09
CA TYR A 135 -7.64 -1.99 0.76
C TYR A 135 -7.39 -2.07 -0.75
N GLU A 136 -8.46 -2.09 -1.54
CA GLU A 136 -8.37 -2.19 -3.00
C GLU A 136 -7.62 -0.99 -3.60
N PHE A 137 -7.80 0.19 -3.01
CA PHE A 137 -7.08 1.39 -3.44
C PHE A 137 -5.59 1.30 -3.10
N THR A 138 -5.25 0.82 -1.91
CA THR A 138 -3.86 0.59 -1.50
C THR A 138 -3.21 -0.43 -2.42
N LYS A 139 -3.89 -1.56 -2.69
CA LYS A 139 -3.44 -2.59 -3.62
C LYS A 139 -3.18 -2.03 -5.02
N LEU A 140 -4.16 -1.31 -5.59
CA LEU A 140 -4.02 -0.65 -6.88
C LEU A 140 -2.78 0.24 -6.88
N LYS A 141 -2.70 1.21 -5.95
CA LYS A 141 -1.63 2.20 -5.87
C LYS A 141 -0.24 1.56 -5.74
N MET A 142 -0.08 0.62 -4.81
CA MET A 142 1.24 0.03 -4.53
C MET A 142 1.69 -0.91 -5.66
N SER A 143 0.75 -1.49 -6.41
CA SER A 143 1.04 -2.34 -7.58
C SER A 143 1.36 -1.58 -8.88
N LEU A 144 1.14 -0.27 -8.93
CA LEU A 144 1.35 0.50 -10.17
C LEU A 144 2.81 0.45 -10.64
N THR A 145 3.02 0.32 -11.93
CA THR A 145 4.34 0.47 -12.56
C THR A 145 4.28 1.46 -13.71
N MET A 146 5.43 1.83 -14.27
CA MET A 146 5.46 2.69 -15.47
C MET A 146 4.80 2.06 -16.71
N GLU A 147 4.49 0.76 -16.70
CA GLU A 147 3.71 0.11 -17.76
C GLU A 147 2.24 0.55 -17.76
N ASP A 148 1.71 0.98 -16.61
CA ASP A 148 0.34 1.50 -16.49
C ASP A 148 0.25 2.99 -16.94
N PHE A 149 1.36 3.59 -17.40
CA PHE A 149 1.39 4.99 -17.81
C PHE A 149 1.01 5.16 -19.29
N ASP A 150 -0.05 5.93 -19.55
CA ASP A 150 -0.44 6.30 -20.91
C ASP A 150 -0.03 7.75 -21.26
N ILE A 151 0.95 7.88 -22.16
CA ILE A 151 1.42 9.18 -22.70
C ILE A 151 0.41 9.89 -23.60
N HIS A 152 -0.60 9.19 -24.11
CA HIS A 152 -1.57 9.72 -25.06
C HIS A 152 -2.78 10.37 -24.39
N ASP A 153 -3.06 10.03 -23.12
CA ASP A 153 -4.17 10.61 -22.35
C ASP A 153 -3.65 11.45 -21.17
N PHE A 154 -3.80 12.78 -21.29
CA PHE A 154 -3.44 13.74 -20.24
C PHE A 154 -4.12 13.48 -18.90
N LYS A 155 -5.41 13.10 -18.91
CA LYS A 155 -6.21 12.93 -17.70
C LYS A 155 -5.77 11.67 -16.97
N ASN A 156 -5.56 10.57 -17.70
CA ASN A 156 -5.07 9.32 -17.10
C ASN A 156 -3.62 9.47 -16.61
N SER A 157 -2.76 10.11 -17.41
CA SER A 157 -1.39 10.49 -17.00
C SER A 157 -1.36 11.27 -15.68
N LYS A 158 -2.28 12.24 -15.51
CA LYS A 158 -2.38 13.01 -14.27
C LYS A 158 -2.80 12.13 -13.08
N THR A 159 -3.83 11.28 -13.26
CA THR A 159 -4.30 10.37 -12.22
C THR A 159 -3.20 9.39 -11.79
N PHE A 160 -2.49 8.79 -12.76
CA PHE A 160 -1.33 7.94 -12.50
C PHE A 160 -0.27 8.66 -11.66
N TYR A 161 0.13 9.86 -12.07
CA TYR A 161 1.14 10.64 -11.35
C TYR A 161 0.73 10.92 -9.90
N LEU A 162 -0.54 11.26 -9.65
CA LEU A 162 -1.04 11.50 -8.28
C LEU A 162 -0.92 10.23 -7.41
N MET A 163 -1.30 9.06 -7.94
CA MET A 163 -1.16 7.79 -7.22
C MET A 163 0.31 7.41 -7.00
N MET A 164 1.17 7.59 -8.00
CA MET A 164 2.60 7.31 -7.88
C MET A 164 3.30 8.25 -6.90
N LYS A 165 2.88 9.52 -6.84
CA LYS A 165 3.38 10.47 -5.85
C LYS A 165 3.06 9.99 -4.43
N GLU A 166 1.81 9.63 -4.17
CA GLU A 166 1.35 9.07 -2.88
C GLU A 166 2.05 7.74 -2.54
N LYS A 167 2.36 6.92 -3.55
CA LYS A 167 3.14 5.69 -3.38
C LYS A 167 4.57 6.00 -2.97
N ASN A 168 5.22 6.95 -3.66
CA ASN A 168 6.59 7.37 -3.39
C ASN A 168 6.71 7.98 -1.99
N GLU A 169 5.74 8.81 -1.58
CA GLU A 169 5.67 9.36 -0.21
C GLU A 169 5.43 8.27 0.84
N ALA A 170 4.59 7.28 0.57
CA ALA A 170 4.39 6.15 1.47
C ALA A 170 5.66 5.29 1.61
N TYR A 171 6.41 5.09 0.52
CA TYR A 171 7.64 4.30 0.52
C TYR A 171 8.81 5.01 1.20
N PHE A 172 9.04 6.29 0.89
CA PHE A 172 10.18 7.07 1.40
C PHE A 172 9.83 8.02 2.55
N GLY A 173 8.65 7.87 3.16
CA GLY A 173 8.17 8.73 4.24
C GLY A 173 9.04 8.67 5.51
N GLU A 174 8.50 9.19 6.61
CA GLU A 174 9.26 9.47 7.84
C GLU A 174 9.98 8.24 8.46
N ASN A 175 9.57 7.02 8.12
CA ASN A 175 10.08 5.76 8.68
C ASN A 175 10.44 4.75 7.58
N ASN A 176 11.64 4.86 7.01
CA ASN A 176 12.30 3.84 6.15
C ASN A 176 11.49 3.31 4.93
N PRO A 177 12.15 2.61 3.98
CA PRO A 177 11.46 1.97 2.86
C PRO A 177 10.38 0.97 3.30
N LYS A 178 9.13 1.15 2.85
CA LYS A 178 8.01 0.25 3.16
C LYS A 178 7.71 -0.74 2.02
N VAL A 179 7.57 -2.02 2.34
CA VAL A 179 7.05 -3.04 1.39
C VAL A 179 5.66 -3.45 1.82
N TYR A 180 4.76 -3.66 0.85
CA TYR A 180 3.38 -4.06 1.08
C TYR A 180 3.16 -5.50 0.66
N TYR A 181 2.44 -6.27 1.48
CA TYR A 181 2.08 -7.66 1.21
C TYR A 181 0.56 -7.84 1.28
N SER A 182 0.04 -8.69 0.40
CA SER A 182 -1.33 -9.18 0.53
C SER A 182 -1.44 -10.14 1.71
N VAL A 183 -2.39 -9.90 2.62
CA VAL A 183 -2.76 -10.77 3.75
C VAL A 183 -4.23 -11.16 3.59
N ASP A 184 -4.54 -11.74 2.43
CA ASP A 184 -5.91 -12.16 2.15
C ASP A 184 -6.18 -13.49 2.83
N GLY A 185 -7.35 -13.61 3.47
CA GLY A 185 -7.75 -14.84 4.15
C GLY A 185 -9.20 -15.18 3.89
N VAL A 186 -9.69 -16.24 4.51
CA VAL A 186 -11.09 -16.65 4.35
C VAL A 186 -11.99 -15.64 5.06
N GLY A 187 -12.81 -14.93 4.29
CA GLY A 187 -13.78 -13.95 4.81
C GLY A 187 -13.23 -12.56 5.10
N PHE A 188 -11.99 -12.26 4.70
CA PHE A 188 -11.39 -10.93 4.78
C PHE A 188 -10.37 -10.65 3.69
N ARG A 189 -10.14 -9.36 3.44
CA ARG A 189 -8.98 -8.86 2.71
C ARG A 189 -8.04 -8.13 3.65
N GLY A 190 -6.75 -8.20 3.41
CA GLY A 190 -5.79 -7.57 4.29
C GLY A 190 -4.54 -7.12 3.58
N CYS A 191 -3.93 -6.06 4.10
CA CYS A 191 -2.62 -5.61 3.66
C CYS A 191 -1.69 -5.46 4.85
N LEU A 192 -0.48 -6.00 4.71
CA LEU A 192 0.61 -5.83 5.64
C LEU A 192 1.57 -4.79 5.04
N HIS A 193 2.08 -3.89 5.87
CA HIS A 193 3.31 -3.19 5.55
C HIS A 193 4.31 -3.28 6.68
N ILE A 194 5.58 -3.29 6.32
CA ILE A 194 6.69 -3.43 7.26
C ILE A 194 7.52 -2.14 7.22
N GLU A 195 7.71 -1.55 8.39
CA GLU A 195 8.61 -0.44 8.65
C GLU A 195 9.82 -0.98 9.40
N LYS A 196 10.99 -0.89 8.77
CA LYS A 196 12.24 -1.19 9.46
C LYS A 196 12.55 -0.05 10.42
N VAL A 197 12.86 -0.35 11.67
CA VAL A 197 13.43 0.59 12.65
C VAL A 197 14.83 0.09 13.00
N SER A 198 15.72 0.96 13.50
CA SER A 198 17.15 0.65 13.71
C SER A 198 17.42 -0.75 14.29
N ASP A 199 16.64 -1.12 15.29
CA ASP A 199 16.88 -2.31 16.11
C ASP A 199 15.73 -3.32 16.09
N TYR A 200 14.65 -3.05 15.34
CA TYR A 200 13.48 -3.93 15.23
C TYR A 200 12.68 -3.61 13.97
N ASN A 201 11.81 -4.53 13.56
CA ASN A 201 10.80 -4.32 12.53
C ASN A 201 9.45 -4.04 13.19
N MET A 202 8.79 -2.99 12.74
CA MET A 202 7.39 -2.74 13.03
C MET A 202 6.58 -3.18 11.82
N ALA A 203 5.54 -3.96 12.03
CA ALA A 203 4.63 -4.40 11.01
C ALA A 203 3.21 -3.98 11.37
N PHE A 204 2.48 -3.56 10.36
CA PHE A 204 1.11 -3.12 10.49
C PHE A 204 0.25 -3.88 9.49
N ILE A 205 -0.72 -4.62 10.02
CA ILE A 205 -1.66 -5.41 9.23
C ILE A 205 -3.03 -4.78 9.39
N ASP A 206 -3.57 -4.29 8.28
CA ASP A 206 -4.95 -3.83 8.19
C ASP A 206 -5.81 -4.94 7.60
N ILE A 207 -6.85 -5.35 8.33
CA ILE A 207 -7.81 -6.39 7.91
C ILE A 207 -9.19 -5.77 7.75
N TYR A 208 -9.83 -6.13 6.64
CA TYR A 208 -11.14 -5.68 6.22
C TYR A 208 -12.06 -6.91 6.09
N PRO A 209 -12.94 -7.18 7.07
CA PRO A 209 -13.90 -8.26 6.99
C PRO A 209 -14.83 -8.11 5.77
N GLU A 210 -15.05 -9.17 5.00
CA GLU A 210 -15.90 -9.11 3.80
C GLU A 210 -17.38 -8.92 4.16
N ARG A 211 -17.81 -9.41 5.34
CA ARG A 211 -19.19 -9.30 5.83
C ARG A 211 -19.48 -7.98 6.53
N ASP A 212 -18.50 -7.41 7.21
CA ASP A 212 -18.63 -6.14 7.93
C ASP A 212 -17.72 -5.08 7.30
N LYS A 213 -18.28 -4.35 6.32
CA LYS A 213 -17.57 -3.30 5.59
C LYS A 213 -17.34 -2.03 6.41
N LYS A 214 -17.84 -1.94 7.63
CA LYS A 214 -17.72 -0.75 8.49
C LYS A 214 -16.64 -0.88 9.56
N THR A 215 -15.99 -2.03 9.64
CA THR A 215 -14.97 -2.29 10.66
C THR A 215 -13.65 -2.61 9.98
N LYS A 216 -12.56 -2.05 10.50
CA LYS A 216 -11.19 -2.43 10.15
C LYS A 216 -10.48 -2.87 11.42
N TYR A 217 -9.79 -4.00 11.36
CA TYR A 217 -8.85 -4.36 12.42
C TYR A 217 -7.44 -3.90 12.04
N HIS A 218 -6.82 -3.12 12.90
CA HIS A 218 -5.44 -2.67 12.76
C HIS A 218 -4.56 -3.42 13.76
N ILE A 219 -3.68 -4.28 13.24
CA ILE A 219 -2.78 -5.12 14.03
C ILE A 219 -1.37 -4.56 13.92
N GLY A 220 -0.80 -4.09 15.03
CA GLY A 220 0.61 -3.71 15.13
C GLY A 220 1.43 -4.86 15.71
N ILE A 221 2.54 -5.20 15.07
CA ILE A 221 3.47 -6.26 15.49
C ILE A 221 4.88 -5.67 15.54
N LYS A 222 5.58 -5.86 16.66
CA LYS A 222 7.00 -5.52 16.77
C LYS A 222 7.83 -6.79 16.94
N VAL A 223 8.83 -7.00 16.10
CA VAL A 223 9.74 -8.16 16.13
C VAL A 223 11.13 -7.81 15.66
N THR A 224 12.08 -8.73 15.81
CA THR A 224 13.42 -8.61 15.24
C THR A 224 13.55 -9.27 13.85
N ASP A 225 12.79 -10.32 13.54
CA ASP A 225 12.84 -11.04 12.26
C ASP A 225 11.61 -10.81 11.36
N THR A 226 11.84 -10.34 10.14
CA THR A 226 10.79 -10.14 9.11
C THR A 226 10.05 -11.43 8.74
N ASN A 227 10.71 -12.59 8.75
CA ASN A 227 10.05 -13.86 8.41
C ASN A 227 8.98 -14.23 9.44
N GLU A 228 9.19 -13.90 10.71
CA GLU A 228 8.21 -14.11 11.78
C GLU A 228 6.96 -13.25 11.55
N ILE A 229 7.12 -11.98 11.14
CA ILE A 229 5.97 -11.12 10.75
C ILE A 229 5.15 -11.79 9.66
N LEU A 230 5.80 -12.27 8.60
CA LEU A 230 5.11 -12.86 7.45
C LEU A 230 4.38 -14.16 7.86
N ALA A 231 5.02 -14.99 8.69
CA ALA A 231 4.41 -16.21 9.20
C ALA A 231 3.23 -15.95 10.14
N ILE A 232 3.33 -14.95 11.02
CA ILE A 232 2.22 -14.52 11.89
C ILE A 232 1.08 -13.97 11.04
N ALA A 233 1.37 -13.12 10.05
CA ALA A 233 0.37 -12.57 9.14
C ALA A 233 -0.39 -13.68 8.41
N ASN A 234 0.31 -14.72 7.95
CA ASN A 234 -0.29 -15.87 7.26
C ASN A 234 -1.12 -16.78 8.19
N SER A 235 -0.95 -16.66 9.51
CA SER A 235 -1.71 -17.44 10.51
C SER A 235 -3.10 -16.88 10.83
N ILE A 236 -3.38 -15.64 10.40
CA ILE A 236 -4.57 -14.90 10.80
C ILE A 236 -5.85 -15.51 10.23
N LYS A 237 -6.88 -15.61 11.07
CA LYS A 237 -8.21 -16.12 10.73
C LYS A 237 -9.30 -15.26 11.36
N LEU A 238 -10.40 -15.04 10.64
CA LEU A 238 -11.65 -14.58 11.24
C LEU A 238 -12.45 -15.79 11.76
N THR A 239 -13.04 -15.66 12.94
CA THR A 239 -13.80 -16.71 13.65
C THR A 239 -15.21 -16.25 13.99
#